data_AF-A0A0G0YQH9-F1
#
_entry.id   AF-A0A0G0YQH9-F1
#
_cell.length_a   1.000
_cell.length_b   1.000
_cell.length_c   1.000
_cell.angle_alpha   90.00
_cell.angle_beta   90.00
_cell.angle_gamma   90.00
#
_symmetry.space_group_name_H-M   'P 1'
#
loop_
_entity.id
_entity.type
_entity.pdbx_description
1 polymer ?
#
loop_
_entity_poly.entity_id
_entity_poly.type
_entity_poly.pdbx_seq_one_letter_code
_entity_poly.pdbx_strand_id
1 'polypeptide(L)'
;ANAVFRAVETIGYPEAGINLSHGVVYLSKATKSKATYYAYLEAMADAKEHGNLPIPLKIRNAPTKLMKDLDYGKGYEKYTKEDLLPDKLKGKKYWK
;
A
#
# COMPACT_ATOMS: atom_id res chain seq x y z
N ALA A 1 -1.69 -18.70 0.18
CA ALA A 1 -1.08 -18.63 1.52
C ALA A 1 -2.13 -18.69 2.64
N ASN A 2 -3.06 -17.72 2.74
CA ASN A 2 -4.05 -17.68 3.83
C ASN A 2 -4.90 -18.95 3.98
N ALA A 3 -5.37 -19.54 2.86
CA ALA A 3 -6.11 -20.79 2.91
C ALA A 3 -5.27 -21.96 3.45
N VAL A 4 -3.98 -22.03 3.08
CA VAL A 4 -3.04 -23.03 3.60
C VAL A 4 -2.80 -22.83 5.09
N PHE A 5 -2.59 -21.58 5.51
CA PHE A 5 -2.44 -21.23 6.94
C PHE A 5 -3.65 -21.68 7.76
N ARG A 6 -4.86 -21.35 7.31
CA ARG A 6 -6.10 -21.76 7.95
C ARG A 6 -6.26 -23.27 8.03
N ALA A 7 -5.96 -23.98 6.95
CA ALA A 7 -6.01 -25.44 6.94
C ALA A 7 -5.04 -26.06 7.96
N VAL A 8 -3.82 -25.50 8.10
CA VAL A 8 -2.85 -25.96 9.10
C VAL A 8 -3.40 -25.79 10.52
N GLU A 9 -4.04 -24.67 10.82
CA GLU A 9 -4.57 -24.38 12.15
C GLU A 9 -5.83 -25.18 12.49
N THR A 10 -6.67 -25.48 11.51
CA THR A 10 -7.91 -26.22 11.75
C THR A 10 -7.74 -27.73 11.69
N ILE A 11 -6.86 -28.23 10.82
CA ILE A 11 -6.67 -29.67 10.60
C ILE A 11 -5.54 -30.21 11.49
N GLY A 12 -4.42 -29.49 11.60
CA GLY A 12 -3.25 -29.97 12.32
C GLY A 12 -2.50 -31.10 11.62
N TYR A 13 -1.46 -31.62 12.28
CA TYR A 13 -0.64 -32.70 11.73
C TYR A 13 -1.26 -34.08 12.03
N PRO A 14 -1.05 -35.08 11.13
CA PRO A 14 -0.19 -35.03 9.94
C PRO A 14 -0.82 -34.42 8.67
N GLU A 15 -2.15 -34.34 8.56
CA GLU A 15 -2.88 -34.02 7.32
C GLU A 15 -2.61 -32.60 6.80
N ALA A 16 -2.27 -31.66 7.67
CA ALA A 16 -1.82 -30.31 7.29
C ALA A 16 -0.60 -30.32 6.35
N GLY A 17 0.23 -31.38 6.38
CA GLY A 17 1.36 -31.55 5.48
C GLY A 17 0.98 -31.52 4.00
N ILE A 18 -0.21 -32.03 3.64
CA ILE A 18 -0.73 -32.00 2.27
C ILE A 18 -1.00 -30.55 1.85
N ASN A 19 -1.66 -29.77 2.69
CA ASN A 19 -1.97 -28.36 2.40
C ASN A 19 -0.70 -27.51 2.26
N LEU A 20 0.29 -27.74 3.13
CA LEU A 20 1.59 -27.10 3.05
C LEU A 20 2.31 -27.42 1.73
N SER A 21 2.32 -28.68 1.30
CA SER A 21 2.95 -29.08 0.04
C SER A 21 2.30 -28.39 -1.17
N HIS A 22 0.96 -28.32 -1.21
CA HIS A 22 0.22 -27.55 -2.22
C HIS A 22 0.62 -26.06 -2.22
N GLY A 23 0.68 -25.44 -1.04
CA GLY A 23 1.09 -24.05 -0.88
C GLY A 23 2.49 -23.77 -1.42
N VAL A 24 3.45 -24.65 -1.09
CA VAL A 24 4.84 -24.54 -1.55
C VAL A 24 4.92 -24.67 -3.06
N VAL A 25 4.30 -25.68 -3.67
CA VAL A 25 4.33 -25.88 -5.13
C VAL A 25 3.69 -24.68 -5.84
N TYR A 26 2.57 -24.17 -5.35
CA TYR A 26 1.90 -23.00 -5.91
C TYR A 26 2.83 -21.77 -5.92
N LEU A 27 3.44 -21.44 -4.77
CA LEU A 27 4.36 -20.30 -4.67
C LEU A 27 5.62 -20.50 -5.51
N SER A 28 6.16 -21.71 -5.57
CA SER A 28 7.31 -22.05 -6.40
C SER A 28 7.04 -21.85 -7.89
N LYS A 29 5.82 -22.13 -8.36
CA LYS A 29 5.43 -21.94 -9.77
C LYS A 29 4.93 -20.53 -10.10
N ALA A 30 4.55 -19.73 -9.11
CA ALA A 30 4.05 -18.37 -9.34
C ALA A 30 5.15 -17.45 -9.92
N THR A 31 4.75 -16.46 -10.72
CA THR A 31 5.63 -15.39 -11.18
C THR A 31 6.23 -14.66 -9.99
N LYS A 32 7.57 -14.54 -9.96
CA LYS A 32 8.27 -13.88 -8.85
C LYS A 32 8.40 -12.39 -9.15
N SER A 33 8.02 -11.55 -8.19
CA SER A 33 8.26 -10.11 -8.26
C SER A 33 8.59 -9.57 -6.88
N LYS A 34 9.62 -8.73 -6.82
CA LYS A 34 9.96 -7.92 -5.64
C LYS A 34 9.58 -6.45 -5.82
N ALA A 35 8.92 -6.09 -6.92
CA ALA A 35 8.64 -4.71 -7.29
C ALA A 35 7.85 -3.96 -6.19
N THR A 36 6.76 -4.56 -5.70
CA THR A 36 5.96 -3.97 -4.62
C THR A 36 6.73 -3.86 -3.30
N TYR A 37 7.60 -4.84 -3.00
CA TYR A 37 8.42 -4.80 -1.79
C TYR A 37 9.43 -3.65 -1.85
N TYR A 38 10.13 -3.48 -2.97
CA TYR A 38 11.08 -2.37 -3.14
C TYR A 38 10.37 -1.01 -3.18
N ALA A 39 9.21 -0.92 -3.84
CA ALA A 39 8.39 0.28 -3.84
C ALA A 39 8.01 0.72 -2.41
N TYR A 40 7.60 -0.23 -1.58
CA TYR A 40 7.28 0.02 -0.18
C TYR A 40 8.51 0.49 0.62
N LEU A 41 9.66 -0.16 0.45
CA LEU A 41 10.89 0.23 1.14
C LEU A 41 11.34 1.65 0.73
N GLU A 42 11.26 1.99 -0.55
CA GLU A 42 11.61 3.32 -1.06
C GLU A 42 10.66 4.39 -0.49
N ALA A 43 9.35 4.14 -0.49
CA ALA A 43 8.37 5.05 0.11
C ALA A 43 8.57 5.23 1.62
N MET A 44 8.94 4.15 2.33
CA MET A 44 9.28 4.23 3.75
C MET A 44 10.55 5.03 4.02
N ALA A 45 11.56 4.93 3.15
CA ALA A 45 12.79 5.69 3.28
C ALA A 45 12.50 7.19 3.19
N ASP A 46 11.74 7.61 2.18
CA ASP A 46 11.32 9.00 2.00
C ASP A 46 10.49 9.53 3.17
N ALA A 47 9.56 8.72 3.69
CA ALA A 47 8.76 9.09 4.85
C ALA A 47 9.62 9.33 6.10
N LYS A 48 10.69 8.55 6.28
CA LYS A 48 11.67 8.75 7.36
C LYS A 48 12.57 9.96 7.13
N GLU A 49 13.01 10.17 5.89
CA GLU A 49 13.93 11.25 5.53
C GLU A 49 13.27 12.63 5.59
N HIS A 50 12.07 12.75 5.01
CA HIS A 50 11.40 14.05 4.86
C HIS A 50 10.45 14.39 6.01
N GLY A 51 10.13 13.42 6.87
CA GLY A 51 9.27 13.62 8.04
C GLY A 51 7.87 14.12 7.66
N ASN A 52 7.41 15.18 8.33
CA ASN A 52 6.03 15.66 8.22
C ASN A 52 5.84 16.65 7.07
N LEU A 53 5.97 16.18 5.83
CA LEU A 53 5.65 16.99 4.65
C LEU A 53 4.15 17.36 4.65
N PRO A 54 3.79 18.58 4.21
CA PRO A 54 2.40 18.99 4.18
C PRO A 54 1.60 18.16 3.17
N ILE A 55 0.44 17.66 3.59
CA ILE A 55 -0.51 16.98 2.71
C ILE A 55 -1.04 18.00 1.68
N PRO A 56 -1.10 17.68 0.37
CA PRO A 56 -1.70 18.57 -0.63
C PRO A 56 -3.13 18.97 -0.29
N LEU A 57 -3.48 20.25 -0.45
CA LEU A 57 -4.79 20.81 -0.07
C LEU A 57 -5.97 20.04 -0.69
N LYS A 58 -5.83 19.62 -1.95
CA LYS A 58 -6.84 18.87 -2.73
C LYS A 58 -7.30 17.57 -2.06
N ILE A 59 -6.46 16.94 -1.24
CA ILE A 59 -6.77 15.66 -0.56
C ILE A 59 -6.89 15.81 0.96
N ARG A 60 -6.85 17.03 1.49
CA ARG A 60 -7.10 17.26 2.92
C ARG A 60 -8.58 17.09 3.24
N ASN A 61 -8.85 16.55 4.42
CA ASN A 61 -10.20 16.53 4.96
C ASN A 61 -10.66 17.96 5.30
N ALA A 62 -11.93 18.28 5.02
CA ALA A 62 -12.53 19.60 5.27
C ALA A 62 -13.85 19.50 6.08
N PRO A 63 -13.80 18.99 7.33
CA PRO A 63 -15.01 18.76 8.13
C PRO A 63 -15.62 20.06 8.69
N THR A 64 -14.82 21.12 8.89
CA THR A 64 -15.31 22.39 9.45
C THR A 64 -15.57 23.44 8.37
N LYS A 65 -16.40 24.45 8.68
CA LYS A 65 -16.67 25.57 7.77
C LYS A 65 -15.40 26.37 7.45
N LEU A 66 -14.60 26.68 8.47
CA LEU A 66 -13.30 27.35 8.30
C LEU A 66 -12.37 26.59 7.35
N MET A 67 -12.31 25.25 7.45
CA MET A 67 -11.46 24.44 6.54
C MET A 67 -11.93 24.49 5.09
N LYS A 68 -13.25 24.54 4.85
CA LYS A 68 -13.81 24.72 3.51
C LYS A 68 -13.52 26.12 2.96
N ASP A 69 -13.59 27.13 3.80
CA ASP A 69 -13.26 28.52 3.46
C ASP A 69 -11.75 28.69 3.15
N LEU A 70 -10.91 27.85 3.72
CA LEU A 70 -9.47 27.73 3.40
C LEU A 70 -9.18 26.79 2.22
N ASP A 71 -10.21 26.43 1.43
CA ASP A 71 -10.13 25.60 0.23
C ASP A 71 -9.63 24.15 0.47
N TYR A 72 -9.78 23.60 1.69
CA TYR A 72 -9.39 22.22 1.96
C TYR A 72 -10.31 21.27 1.18
N GLY A 73 -9.74 20.28 0.50
CA GLY A 73 -10.48 19.31 -0.30
C GLY A 73 -11.18 19.90 -1.54
N LYS A 74 -10.95 21.19 -1.85
CA LYS A 74 -11.54 21.83 -3.04
C LYS A 74 -10.93 21.25 -4.31
N GLY A 75 -11.79 20.86 -5.25
CA GLY A 75 -11.37 20.20 -6.48
C GLY A 75 -10.87 18.76 -6.27
N TYR A 76 -11.24 18.11 -5.17
CA TYR A 76 -10.97 16.68 -4.98
C TYR A 76 -11.69 15.85 -6.04
N GLU A 77 -10.94 14.96 -6.69
CA GLU A 77 -11.46 13.96 -7.61
C GLU A 77 -11.03 12.58 -7.15
N LYS A 78 -11.98 11.63 -7.11
CA LYS A 78 -11.71 10.26 -6.65
C LYS A 78 -10.66 9.54 -7.49
N TYR A 79 -10.60 9.81 -8.80
CA TYR A 79 -9.72 9.14 -9.74
C TYR A 79 -9.02 10.17 -10.64
N THR A 80 -8.17 11.00 -10.05
CA THR A 80 -7.37 11.96 -10.80
C THR A 80 -6.10 11.33 -11.38
N LYS A 81 -5.59 11.92 -12.46
CA LYS A 81 -4.25 11.63 -13.00
C LYS A 81 -3.19 12.59 -12.46
N GLU A 82 -3.60 13.56 -11.64
CA GLU A 82 -2.70 14.50 -11.00
C GLU A 82 -1.87 13.83 -9.91
N ASP A 83 -0.75 14.46 -9.58
CA ASP A 83 0.10 14.03 -8.49
C ASP A 83 -0.55 14.33 -7.14
N LEU A 84 -0.54 13.34 -6.25
CA LEU A 84 -1.11 13.41 -4.90
C LEU A 84 -0.03 13.45 -3.82
N LEU A 85 1.25 13.41 -4.20
CA LEU A 85 2.37 13.52 -3.27
C LEU A 85 2.61 15.00 -2.89
N PRO A 86 3.22 15.25 -1.72
CA PRO A 86 3.69 16.57 -1.35
C PRO A 86 4.69 17.13 -2.37
N ASP A 87 4.84 18.45 -2.42
CA ASP A 87 5.66 19.13 -3.44
C ASP A 87 7.10 18.59 -3.54
N LYS A 88 7.72 18.21 -2.42
CA LYS A 88 9.08 17.64 -2.41
C LYS A 88 9.19 16.26 -3.05
N LEU A 89 8.09 15.52 -3.14
CA LEU A 89 8.02 14.16 -3.67
C LEU A 89 7.27 14.07 -5.00
N LYS A 90 6.91 15.23 -5.56
CA LYS A 90 6.16 15.33 -6.80
C LYS A 90 6.93 14.65 -7.96
N GLY A 91 6.23 13.82 -8.70
CA GLY A 91 6.71 13.02 -9.82
C GLY A 91 7.29 11.67 -9.42
N LYS A 92 7.42 11.38 -8.12
CA LYS A 92 8.06 10.14 -7.67
C LYS A 92 7.15 8.93 -7.90
N LYS A 93 7.72 7.89 -8.51
CA LYS A 93 7.06 6.61 -8.78
C LYS A 93 7.83 5.48 -8.12
N TYR A 94 7.27 4.95 -7.03
CA TYR A 94 7.88 3.86 -6.28
C TYR A 94 7.64 2.49 -6.93
N TRP A 95 6.41 2.24 -7.41
CA TRP A 95 6.07 1.00 -8.09
C TRP A 95 6.39 1.10 -9.59
N LYS A 96 7.14 0.12 -10.09
CA LYS A 96 7.71 0.04 -11.43
C LYS A 96 7.43 -1.34 -12.00
#